data_AF-A0A1I8IIY6-F1
#
_entry.id   AF-A0A1I8IIY6-F1
#
_cell.length_a   1.000
_cell.length_b   1.000
_cell.length_c   1.000
_cell.angle_alpha   90.00
_cell.angle_beta   90.00
_cell.angle_gamma   90.00
#
_symmetry.space_group_name_H-M   'P 1'
#
loop_
_entity.id
_entity.type
_entity.pdbx_description
1 polymer ?
#
loop_
_entity_poly.entity_id
_entity_poly.type
_entity_poly.pdbx_seq_one_letter_code
_entity_poly.pdbx_strand_id
1 'polypeptide(L)'
;MKKYLFVFALIITALIFLLASLYSFVFDVEYNKCDMTYMFQYPEYIPVTLPASVRRKFPEYNLFVYTEGHSEPVSRSVFEGSPLLFIPGNDGSHKQVRSLASVAIQMRKTLGTKTRFDCFAVDLNSGGLVARHAMTLEDFDRGRVPLIVTLATPHQRPGEY
;
A
#
# COMPACT_ATOMS: atom_id res chain seq x y z
N MET A 1 46.36 -35.99 20.94
CA MET A 1 46.65 -34.86 20.01
C MET A 1 45.55 -34.63 18.97
N LYS A 2 45.19 -35.59 18.11
CA LYS A 2 44.18 -35.40 17.04
C LYS A 2 42.78 -34.94 17.51
N LYS A 3 42.30 -35.44 18.66
CA LYS A 3 41.00 -35.03 19.25
C LYS A 3 40.97 -33.55 19.66
N TYR A 4 42.04 -33.05 20.27
CA TYR A 4 42.15 -31.63 20.67
C TYR A 4 42.28 -30.70 19.46
N LEU A 5 42.95 -31.16 18.40
CA LEU A 5 43.04 -30.42 17.14
C LEU A 5 41.66 -30.25 16.48
N PHE A 6 40.83 -31.29 16.51
CA PHE A 6 39.46 -31.25 15.97
C PHE A 6 38.55 -30.31 16.79
N VAL A 7 38.61 -30.36 18.11
CA VAL A 7 37.85 -29.46 18.99
C VAL A 7 38.28 -28.01 18.80
N PHE A 8 39.59 -27.75 18.65
CA PHE A 8 40.11 -26.41 18.41
C PHE A 8 39.66 -25.84 17.05
N ALA A 9 39.62 -26.68 16.01
CA ALA A 9 39.09 -26.28 14.71
C ALA A 9 37.61 -25.89 14.77
N LEU A 10 36.78 -26.65 15.50
CA LEU A 10 35.37 -26.34 15.68
C LEU A 10 35.15 -25.00 16.41
N ILE A 11 35.91 -24.75 17.47
CA ILE A 11 35.83 -23.48 18.23
C ILE A 11 36.21 -22.30 17.34
N ILE A 12 37.28 -22.42 16.54
CA ILE A 12 37.69 -21.37 15.62
C ILE A 12 36.61 -21.11 14.56
N THR A 13 36.03 -22.16 13.97
CA THR A 13 34.96 -21.98 12.98
C THR A 13 33.74 -21.30 13.60
N ALA A 14 33.34 -21.68 14.81
CA ALA A 14 32.23 -21.05 15.52
C ALA A 14 32.50 -19.57 15.83
N LEU A 15 33.73 -19.24 16.23
CA LEU A 15 34.14 -17.86 16.50
C LEU A 15 34.12 -17.00 15.22
N ILE A 16 34.56 -17.55 14.08
CA ILE A 16 34.51 -16.85 12.79
C ILE A 16 33.06 -16.56 12.39
N PHE A 17 32.14 -17.53 12.52
CA PHE A 17 30.73 -17.30 12.21
C PHE A 17 30.08 -16.28 13.16
N LEU A 18 30.41 -16.32 14.45
CA LEU A 18 29.92 -15.36 15.44
C LEU A 18 30.37 -13.93 15.08
N LEU A 19 31.65 -13.75 14.76
CA LEU A 19 32.21 -12.45 14.39
C LEU A 19 31.63 -11.94 13.06
N ALA A 20 31.45 -12.82 12.07
CA ALA A 20 30.81 -12.45 10.80
C ALA A 20 29.34 -12.03 11.02
N SER A 21 28.59 -12.76 11.85
CA SER A 21 27.21 -12.41 12.17
C SER A 21 27.10 -11.09 12.92
N LEU A 22 28.01 -10.81 13.87
CA LEU A 22 28.07 -9.53 14.57
C LEU A 22 28.43 -8.39 13.62
N TYR A 23 29.36 -8.64 12.69
CA TYR A 23 29.74 -7.66 11.68
C TYR A 23 28.55 -7.32 10.78
N SER A 24 27.85 -8.31 10.24
CA SER A 24 26.63 -8.07 9.46
C SER A 24 25.55 -7.37 10.28
N PHE A 25 25.33 -7.76 11.54
CA PHE A 25 24.32 -7.11 12.37
C PHE A 25 24.62 -5.63 12.64
N VAL A 26 25.89 -5.27 12.81
CA VAL A 26 26.29 -3.89 13.16
C VAL A 26 26.47 -3.01 11.92
N PHE A 27 26.97 -3.57 10.82
CA PHE A 27 27.41 -2.79 9.65
C PHE A 27 26.58 -3.02 8.39
N ASP A 28 25.72 -4.03 8.32
CA ASP A 28 24.82 -4.27 7.19
C ASP A 28 23.56 -3.42 7.34
N VAL A 29 23.77 -2.10 7.41
CA VAL A 29 22.67 -1.13 7.38
C VAL A 29 22.25 -0.97 5.93
N GLU A 30 21.09 -1.52 5.60
CA GLU A 30 20.55 -1.38 4.26
C GLU A 30 20.32 0.10 3.93
N TYR A 31 21.01 0.60 2.91
CA TYR A 31 20.82 1.98 2.45
C TYR A 31 19.37 2.18 2.00
N ASN A 32 18.84 3.38 2.26
CA ASN A 32 17.49 3.73 1.82
C ASN A 32 17.41 3.70 0.29
N LYS A 33 16.88 2.61 -0.27
CA LYS A 33 16.57 2.44 -1.70
C LYS A 33 15.21 3.05 -2.08
N CYS A 34 14.49 3.65 -1.13
CA CYS A 34 13.21 4.29 -1.39
C CYS A 34 13.45 5.64 -2.04
N ASP A 35 12.91 5.81 -3.25
CA ASP A 35 12.76 7.12 -3.86
C ASP A 35 11.47 7.80 -3.37
N MET A 36 11.52 9.12 -3.26
CA MET A 36 10.33 9.92 -3.00
C MET A 36 9.30 9.72 -4.11
N THR A 37 8.05 9.46 -3.73
CA THR A 37 6.94 9.39 -4.68
C THR A 37 6.45 10.81 -4.99
N TYR A 38 6.57 11.22 -6.25
CA TYR A 38 6.06 12.50 -6.72
C TYR A 38 4.78 12.32 -7.52
N MET A 39 3.96 13.36 -7.49
CA MET A 39 2.81 13.47 -8.37
C MET A 39 3.21 14.24 -9.62
N PHE A 40 2.61 13.88 -10.74
CA PHE A 40 2.85 14.58 -12.00
C PHE A 40 1.89 15.75 -12.18
N GLN A 41 0.67 15.66 -11.63
CA GLN A 41 -0.34 16.72 -11.68
C GLN A 41 -1.06 16.84 -10.33
N TYR A 42 -1.97 17.82 -10.22
CA TYR A 42 -2.69 18.08 -8.98
C TYR A 42 -3.61 16.90 -8.61
N PRO A 43 -3.63 16.45 -7.34
CA PRO A 43 -4.55 15.40 -6.93
C PRO A 43 -5.98 15.84 -6.99
N GLU A 44 -6.83 15.00 -7.57
CA GLU A 44 -8.26 15.19 -7.60
C GLU A 44 -8.99 13.96 -7.04
N TYR A 45 -10.04 14.22 -6.26
CA TYR A 45 -10.89 13.22 -5.63
C TYR A 45 -12.32 13.44 -6.10
N ILE A 46 -12.72 12.70 -7.13
CA ILE A 46 -14.00 12.89 -7.79
C ILE A 46 -15.03 12.00 -7.10
N PRO A 47 -16.13 12.56 -6.54
CA PRO A 47 -17.13 11.77 -5.84
C PRO A 47 -17.87 10.84 -6.79
N VAL A 48 -17.98 9.58 -6.42
CA VAL A 48 -18.75 8.57 -7.16
C VAL A 48 -20.21 8.64 -6.74
N THR A 49 -21.11 8.80 -7.71
CA THR A 49 -22.55 8.79 -7.43
C THR A 49 -23.01 7.38 -7.05
N LEU A 50 -23.28 7.18 -5.76
CA LEU A 50 -23.85 5.95 -5.22
C LEU A 50 -25.39 5.90 -5.38
N PRO A 51 -25.99 4.72 -5.56
CA PRO A 51 -27.44 4.54 -5.55
C PRO A 51 -28.09 5.11 -4.28
N ALA A 52 -29.29 5.67 -4.41
CA ALA A 52 -30.00 6.28 -3.28
C ALA A 52 -30.28 5.30 -2.13
N SER A 53 -30.45 4.00 -2.44
CA SER A 53 -30.59 2.94 -1.43
C SER A 53 -29.34 2.83 -0.55
N VAL A 54 -28.16 2.83 -1.15
CA VAL A 54 -26.87 2.75 -0.44
C VAL A 54 -26.62 4.03 0.35
N ARG A 55 -26.78 5.20 -0.29
CA ARG A 55 -26.54 6.50 0.34
C ARG A 55 -27.41 6.75 1.56
N ARG A 56 -28.68 6.32 1.54
CA ARG A 56 -29.58 6.43 2.71
C ARG A 56 -29.22 5.45 3.81
N LYS A 57 -28.76 4.25 3.46
CA LYS A 57 -28.39 3.21 4.43
C LYS A 57 -27.04 3.50 5.10
N PHE A 58 -26.12 4.11 4.35
CA PHE A 58 -24.74 4.36 4.75
C PHE A 58 -24.34 5.82 4.46
N PRO A 59 -24.97 6.81 5.12
CA PRO A 59 -24.75 8.23 4.81
C PRO A 59 -23.34 8.73 5.16
N GLU A 60 -22.64 8.01 6.05
CA GLU A 60 -21.30 8.34 6.52
C GLU A 60 -20.19 7.84 5.61
N TYR A 61 -20.53 7.07 4.57
CA TYR A 61 -19.57 6.42 3.68
C TYR A 61 -19.59 7.12 2.33
N ASN A 62 -18.43 7.66 1.94
CA ASN A 62 -18.25 8.26 0.63
C ASN A 62 -17.27 7.45 -0.20
N LEU A 63 -17.47 7.45 -1.53
CA LEU A 63 -16.59 6.78 -2.48
C LEU A 63 -16.04 7.80 -3.45
N PHE A 64 -14.73 7.84 -3.60
CA PHE A 64 -14.04 8.76 -4.48
C PHE A 64 -13.24 7.98 -5.53
N VAL A 65 -13.12 8.54 -6.73
CA VAL A 65 -12.11 8.14 -7.70
C VAL A 65 -10.95 9.10 -7.57
N TYR A 66 -9.74 8.55 -7.45
CA TYR A 66 -8.52 9.33 -7.46
C TYR A 66 -8.00 9.50 -8.89
N THR A 67 -7.62 10.73 -9.24
CA THR A 67 -6.97 11.06 -10.52
C THR A 67 -5.95 12.20 -10.33
N GLU A 68 -5.08 12.40 -11.31
CA GLU A 68 -4.15 13.53 -11.36
C GLU A 68 -4.45 14.37 -12.61
N GLY A 69 -4.75 15.67 -12.39
CA GLY A 69 -5.01 16.69 -13.41
C GLY A 69 -6.15 16.40 -14.40
N HIS A 70 -7.21 15.78 -13.90
CA HIS A 70 -8.44 15.57 -14.64
C HIS A 70 -9.61 16.19 -13.88
N SER A 71 -10.10 17.34 -14.35
CA SER A 71 -11.08 18.16 -13.61
C SER A 71 -12.54 17.90 -13.97
N GLU A 72 -12.81 17.00 -14.92
CA GLU A 72 -14.18 16.65 -15.31
C GLU A 72 -14.72 15.46 -14.51
N PRO A 73 -16.05 15.43 -14.22
CA PRO A 73 -16.68 14.28 -13.60
C PRO A 73 -16.48 13.02 -14.45
N VAL A 74 -15.71 12.07 -13.92
CA VAL A 74 -15.38 10.83 -14.64
C VAL A 74 -16.65 9.98 -14.82
N SER A 75 -17.12 9.85 -16.06
CA SER A 75 -18.21 8.94 -16.42
C SER A 75 -17.78 7.47 -16.23
N ARG A 76 -18.74 6.58 -15.95
CA ARG A 76 -18.49 5.13 -15.81
C ARG A 76 -17.80 4.51 -17.02
N SER A 77 -17.95 5.10 -18.20
CA SER A 77 -17.32 4.66 -19.46
C SER A 77 -15.80 4.87 -19.52
N VAL A 78 -15.19 5.47 -18.49
CA VAL A 78 -13.75 5.82 -18.45
C VAL A 78 -12.93 4.80 -17.64
N PHE A 79 -13.59 3.88 -16.92
CA PHE A 79 -12.94 2.84 -16.10
C PHE A 79 -12.69 1.56 -16.90
N GLU A 80 -11.58 1.52 -17.62
CA GLU A 80 -11.14 0.36 -18.41
C GLU A 80 -10.03 -0.44 -17.71
N GLY A 81 -9.54 0.05 -16.57
CA GLY A 81 -8.48 -0.56 -15.78
C GLY A 81 -8.98 -1.61 -14.79
N SER A 82 -8.03 -2.27 -14.13
CA SER A 82 -8.31 -3.12 -12.98
C SER A 82 -8.74 -2.24 -11.80
N PRO A 83 -9.91 -2.45 -11.18
CA PRO A 83 -10.34 -1.65 -10.06
C PRO A 83 -9.48 -1.95 -8.82
N LEU A 84 -8.95 -0.90 -8.20
CA LEU A 84 -8.23 -0.93 -6.94
C LEU A 84 -9.08 -0.21 -5.90
N LEU A 85 -9.46 -0.89 -4.81
CA LEU A 85 -10.18 -0.27 -3.71
C LEU A 85 -9.22 0.02 -2.55
N PHE A 86 -9.01 1.29 -2.27
CA PHE A 86 -8.26 1.78 -1.13
C PHE A 86 -9.18 2.00 0.07
N ILE A 87 -8.84 1.35 1.17
CA ILE A 87 -9.53 1.49 2.45
C ILE A 87 -8.54 2.10 3.45
N PRO A 88 -8.81 3.30 3.99
CA PRO A 88 -7.92 3.91 4.97
C PRO A 88 -7.90 3.11 6.28
N GLY A 89 -6.76 3.17 6.97
CA GLY A 89 -6.59 2.63 8.32
C GLY A 89 -7.36 3.43 9.38
N ASN A 90 -7.19 3.07 10.66
CA ASN A 90 -7.75 3.86 11.77
C ASN A 90 -7.18 5.29 11.77
N ASP A 91 -8.04 6.29 11.91
CA ASP A 91 -7.71 7.72 11.76
C ASP A 91 -6.99 8.08 10.44
N GLY A 92 -7.04 7.18 9.47
CA GLY A 92 -6.54 7.40 8.13
C GLY A 92 -7.53 8.19 7.28
N SER A 93 -7.05 8.74 6.17
CA SER A 93 -7.89 9.45 5.22
C SER A 93 -7.82 8.75 3.86
N HIS A 94 -8.94 8.74 3.14
CA HIS A 94 -8.99 8.35 1.73
C HIS A 94 -7.92 9.07 0.87
N LYS A 95 -7.45 10.24 1.32
CA LYS A 95 -6.36 11.01 0.68
C LYS A 95 -4.99 10.31 0.70
N GLN A 96 -4.81 9.26 1.50
CA GLN A 96 -3.57 8.48 1.55
C GLN A 96 -3.37 7.63 0.29
N VAL A 97 -4.44 7.33 -0.47
CA VAL A 97 -4.36 6.64 -1.76
C VAL A 97 -3.42 7.35 -2.74
N ARG A 98 -3.22 8.65 -2.53
CA ARG A 98 -2.40 9.56 -3.34
C ARG A 98 -1.07 8.94 -3.76
N SER A 99 -0.21 8.61 -2.80
CA SER A 99 1.15 8.14 -3.11
C SER A 99 1.15 6.81 -3.86
N LEU A 100 0.23 5.92 -3.49
CA LEU A 100 0.05 4.62 -4.15
C LEU A 100 -0.40 4.79 -5.60
N ALA A 101 -1.41 5.61 -5.83
CA ALA A 101 -1.98 5.83 -7.16
C ALA A 101 -1.04 6.61 -8.07
N SER A 102 -0.31 7.62 -7.57
CA SER A 102 0.75 8.32 -8.31
C SER A 102 1.81 7.32 -8.81
N VAL A 103 2.26 6.40 -7.95
CA VAL A 103 3.23 5.37 -8.33
C VAL A 103 2.64 4.39 -9.34
N ALA A 104 1.40 3.94 -9.18
CA ALA A 104 0.76 3.04 -10.14
C ALA A 104 0.65 3.69 -11.54
N ILE A 105 0.27 4.97 -11.59
CA ILE A 105 0.23 5.76 -12.84
C ILE A 105 1.64 5.87 -13.44
N GLN A 106 2.65 6.12 -12.61
CA GLN A 106 4.03 6.27 -13.08
C GLN A 106 4.64 4.95 -13.56
N MET A 107 4.43 3.85 -12.83
CA MET A 107 4.89 2.51 -13.24
C MET A 107 4.31 2.13 -14.59
N ARG A 108 3.03 2.44 -14.86
CA ARG A 108 2.42 2.23 -16.17
C ARG A 108 3.15 3.01 -17.26
N LYS A 109 3.45 4.29 -17.03
CA LYS A 109 4.17 5.16 -17.99
C LYS A 109 5.60 4.66 -18.23
N THR A 110 6.34 4.35 -17.16
CA THR A 110 7.74 3.93 -17.22
C THR A 110 7.90 2.54 -17.87
N LEU A 111 7.04 1.59 -17.52
CA LEU A 111 7.12 0.21 -18.03
C LEU A 111 6.40 0.02 -19.37
N GLY A 112 5.67 1.04 -19.86
CA GLY A 112 4.87 0.95 -21.08
C GLY A 112 3.77 -0.13 -21.02
N THR A 113 3.33 -0.51 -19.82
CA THR A 113 2.34 -1.57 -19.66
C THR A 113 0.95 -1.04 -20.02
N LYS A 114 0.11 -1.92 -20.57
CA LYS A 114 -1.32 -1.62 -20.78
C LYS A 114 -2.13 -1.72 -19.48
N THR A 115 -1.54 -2.26 -18.42
CA THR A 115 -2.19 -2.40 -17.11
C THR A 115 -2.45 -1.03 -16.51
N ARG A 116 -3.72 -0.67 -16.42
CA ARG A 116 -4.21 0.54 -15.77
C ARG A 116 -4.91 0.14 -14.48
N PHE A 117 -4.63 0.85 -13.39
CA PHE A 117 -5.41 0.72 -12.16
C PHE A 117 -6.35 1.91 -12.04
N ASP A 118 -7.64 1.63 -11.90
CA ASP A 118 -8.63 2.65 -11.56
C ASP A 118 -8.77 2.66 -10.03
N CYS A 119 -8.20 3.70 -9.41
CA CYS A 119 -8.05 3.79 -7.97
C CYS A 119 -9.29 4.44 -7.33
N PHE A 120 -10.05 3.65 -6.59
CA PHE A 120 -11.17 4.08 -5.78
C PHE A 120 -10.73 4.19 -4.33
N ALA A 121 -11.13 5.24 -3.64
CA ALA A 121 -10.83 5.44 -2.22
C ALA A 121 -12.11 5.63 -1.43
N VAL A 122 -12.26 4.85 -0.36
CA VAL A 122 -13.41 4.93 0.54
C VAL A 122 -13.08 5.91 1.65
N ASP A 123 -14.01 6.82 1.92
CA ASP A 123 -13.98 7.66 3.11
C ASP A 123 -14.88 7.04 4.17
N LEU A 124 -14.26 6.64 5.27
CA LEU A 124 -14.89 5.98 6.40
C LEU A 124 -14.90 6.97 7.57
N ASN A 125 -16.07 7.34 8.06
CA ASN A 125 -16.17 8.19 9.25
C ASN A 125 -15.63 7.48 10.52
N SER A 126 -15.75 6.14 10.57
CA SER A 126 -15.32 5.31 11.70
C SER A 126 -14.26 4.28 11.28
N GLY A 127 -13.03 4.47 11.78
CA GLY A 127 -11.87 3.55 11.86
C GLY A 127 -11.71 2.33 10.94
N GLY A 128 -10.49 2.12 10.42
CA GLY A 128 -10.09 1.10 9.43
C GLY A 128 -10.22 -0.40 9.78
N LEU A 129 -11.13 -0.81 10.67
CA LEU A 129 -11.48 -2.22 10.88
C LEU A 129 -12.31 -2.82 9.72
N VAL A 130 -12.81 -1.97 8.82
CA VAL A 130 -13.71 -2.35 7.72
C VAL A 130 -13.05 -3.31 6.72
N ALA A 131 -11.76 -3.12 6.40
CA ALA A 131 -11.08 -3.94 5.40
C ALA A 131 -10.98 -5.42 5.81
N ARG A 132 -10.71 -5.70 7.09
CA ARG A 132 -10.62 -7.07 7.61
C ARG A 132 -11.99 -7.76 7.60
N HIS A 133 -13.04 -7.03 7.96
CA HIS A 133 -14.40 -7.57 7.98
C HIS A 133 -15.00 -7.74 6.58
N ALA A 134 -14.67 -6.88 5.62
CA ALA A 134 -15.17 -6.98 4.25
C ALA A 134 -14.87 -8.35 3.62
N MET A 135 -13.67 -8.90 3.87
CA MET A 135 -13.28 -10.22 3.36
C MET A 135 -13.98 -11.40 4.05
N THR A 136 -14.64 -11.17 5.19
CA THR A 136 -15.39 -12.19 5.94
C THR A 136 -16.88 -12.20 5.63
N LEU A 137 -17.38 -11.23 4.85
CA LEU A 137 -18.80 -11.18 4.48
C LEU A 137 -19.11 -12.29 3.46
N GLU A 138 -20.22 -13.01 3.70
CA GLU A 138 -20.66 -14.12 2.83
C GLU A 138 -20.98 -13.65 1.39
N ASP A 139 -21.38 -12.38 1.25
CA ASP A 139 -21.74 -11.77 -0.04
C ASP A 139 -20.58 -11.03 -0.73
N PHE A 140 -19.34 -11.10 -0.21
CA PHE A 140 -18.22 -10.39 -0.81
C PHE A 140 -17.72 -11.09 -2.08
N ASP A 141 -18.09 -10.52 -3.23
CA ASP A 141 -17.67 -10.98 -4.55
C ASP A 141 -16.24 -10.51 -4.90
N ARG A 142 -15.26 -11.40 -4.75
CA ARG A 142 -13.85 -11.17 -5.12
C ARG A 142 -13.66 -10.88 -6.61
N GLY A 143 -14.61 -11.23 -7.47
CA GLY A 143 -14.59 -10.90 -8.90
C GLY A 143 -14.81 -9.42 -9.19
N ARG A 144 -15.38 -8.65 -8.25
CA ARG A 144 -15.66 -7.21 -8.42
C ARG A 144 -14.55 -6.31 -7.89
N VAL A 145 -13.86 -6.76 -6.83
CA VAL A 145 -12.75 -6.04 -6.23
C VAL A 145 -11.55 -6.99 -6.16
N PRO A 146 -10.73 -7.06 -7.22
CA PRO A 146 -9.61 -8.00 -7.30
C PRO A 146 -8.46 -7.61 -6.36
N LEU A 147 -8.38 -6.34 -5.94
CA LEU A 147 -7.32 -5.83 -5.08
C LEU A 147 -7.86 -4.82 -4.05
N ILE A 148 -7.66 -5.17 -2.78
CA ILE A 148 -7.86 -4.27 -1.64
C ILE A 148 -6.48 -3.92 -1.08
N VAL A 149 -6.21 -2.62 -0.93
CA VAL A 149 -4.99 -2.13 -0.27
C VAL A 149 -5.40 -1.26 0.92
N THR A 150 -4.79 -1.54 2.07
CA THR A 150 -4.89 -0.73 3.28
C THR A 150 -3.49 -0.31 3.70
N LEU A 151 -3.33 0.97 4.03
CA LEU A 151 -2.11 1.49 4.61
C LEU A 151 -2.36 1.77 6.09
N ALA A 152 -1.50 1.21 6.95
CA ALA A 152 -1.41 1.62 8.34
C ALA A 152 -0.19 2.54 8.47
N THR A 153 -0.32 3.61 9.24
CA THR A 153 0.83 4.44 9.62
C THR A 153 1.87 3.56 10.32
N PRO A 154 3.15 3.58 9.92
CA PRO A 154 4.17 2.92 10.69
C PRO A 154 4.26 3.58 12.07
N HIS A 155 4.32 2.79 13.13
CA HIS A 155 4.48 3.26 14.52
C HIS A 155 5.90 3.80 14.81
N GLN A 156 6.65 4.25 13.81
CA GLN A 156 7.97 4.83 14.00
C GLN A 156 7.98 6.25 13.45
N ARG A 157 8.38 7.18 14.32
CA ARG A 157 8.63 8.58 13.96
C ARG A 157 9.57 8.61 12.74
N PRO A 158 9.34 9.50 11.76
CA PRO A 158 10.36 9.74 10.74
C PRO A 158 11.67 10.08 11.47
N GLY A 159 12.77 9.43 11.10
CA GLY A 159 14.08 9.83 11.60
C GLY A 159 14.26 11.31 11.27
N GLU A 160 14.56 12.11 12.29
CA GLU A 160 14.98 13.50 12.10
C GLU A 160 16.30 13.46 11.29
N TYR A 161 16.26 13.98 10.07
CA TYR A 161 17.46 14.28 9.28
C TYR A 161 17.92 15.70 9.59
#